data_AF-A0A2E2VG10-F1
#
_entry.id   AF-A0A2E2VG10-F1
#
_cell.length_a   1.000
_cell.length_b   1.000
_cell.length_c   1.000
_cell.angle_alpha   90.00
_cell.angle_beta   90.00
_cell.angle_gamma   90.00
#
_symmetry.space_group_name_H-M   'P 1'
#
loop_
_entity.id
_entity.type
_entity.pdbx_description
1 polymer ?
#
loop_
_entity_poly.entity_id
_entity_poly.type
_entity_poly.pdbx_seq_one_letter_code
_entity_poly.pdbx_strand_id
1 'polypeptide(L)'
;MGRSEKREGGFTLIELLVVIGIIVALAAITVPLVTKFAGKGDEGALKAETETIQSAMNAMMADKGIVAVTANDKGTTSNGQNTWTALPAGTGAGTLDGYLKKNSTKFFYCWDSKDNVCVQNKTDGVEAVPDDAKAAACATPA
;
A
#
# COMPACT_ATOMS: atom_id res chain seq x y z
N MET A 1 19.88 -39.76 -52.55
CA MET A 1 19.52 -38.40 -52.09
C MET A 1 18.03 -38.37 -51.76
N GLY A 2 17.65 -38.51 -50.49
CA GLY A 2 16.27 -38.28 -50.04
C GLY A 2 16.07 -36.79 -49.76
N ARG A 3 15.27 -36.10 -50.57
CA ARG A 3 14.87 -34.70 -50.31
C ARG A 3 13.75 -34.72 -49.26
N SER A 4 14.06 -34.22 -48.07
CA SER A 4 13.06 -33.97 -47.05
C SER A 4 12.32 -32.69 -47.43
N GLU A 5 11.11 -32.81 -47.99
CA GLU A 5 10.22 -31.67 -48.21
C GLU A 5 9.75 -31.15 -46.84
N LYS A 6 10.30 -30.01 -46.46
CA LYS A 6 9.86 -29.27 -45.27
C LYS A 6 8.53 -28.64 -45.62
N ARG A 7 7.43 -29.21 -45.11
CA ARG A 7 6.09 -28.63 -45.23
C ARG A 7 6.07 -27.30 -44.48
N GLU A 8 6.18 -26.19 -45.20
CA GLU A 8 5.95 -24.86 -44.66
C GLU A 8 4.44 -24.69 -44.41
N GLY A 9 3.99 -25.07 -43.22
CA GLY A 9 2.64 -24.80 -42.74
C GLY A 9 2.53 -23.33 -42.33
N GLY A 10 2.21 -22.46 -43.30
CA GLY A 10 1.93 -21.06 -43.04
C GLY A 10 0.59 -20.87 -42.31
N PHE A 11 0.61 -20.06 -41.26
CA PHE A 11 -0.58 -19.65 -40.50
C PHE A 11 -1.54 -18.88 -41.41
N THR A 12 -2.82 -19.24 -41.44
CA THR A 12 -3.79 -18.52 -42.27
C THR A 12 -4.13 -17.15 -41.64
N LEU A 13 -4.40 -16.12 -42.46
CA LEU A 13 -4.84 -14.82 -41.95
C LEU A 13 -6.12 -14.93 -41.12
N ILE A 14 -7.00 -15.87 -41.49
CA ILE A 14 -8.25 -16.11 -40.77
C ILE A 14 -8.03 -16.76 -39.40
N GLU A 15 -7.04 -17.65 -39.26
CA GLU A 15 -6.64 -18.18 -37.94
C GLU A 15 -6.18 -17.05 -37.03
N LEU A 16 -5.38 -16.12 -37.55
CA LEU A 16 -4.90 -14.99 -36.75
C LEU A 16 -6.07 -14.09 -36.31
N LEU A 17 -7.04 -13.85 -37.19
CA LEU A 17 -8.22 -13.04 -36.89
C LEU A 17 -9.12 -13.65 -35.81
N VAL A 18 -9.32 -14.97 -35.84
CA VAL A 18 -10.11 -15.66 -34.80
C VAL A 18 -9.40 -15.60 -33.45
N VAL A 19 -8.08 -15.79 -33.42
CA VAL A 19 -7.28 -15.77 -32.18
C VAL A 19 -7.34 -14.40 -31.51
N ILE A 20 -7.12 -13.31 -32.26
CA ILE A 20 -7.21 -11.96 -31.67
C ILE A 20 -8.65 -11.65 -31.21
N GLY A 21 -9.66 -12.17 -31.92
CA GLY A 21 -11.06 -12.02 -31.51
C GLY A 21 -11.34 -12.64 -30.14
N ILE A 22 -10.80 -13.85 -29.90
CA ILE A 22 -10.93 -14.52 -28.59
C ILE A 22 -10.14 -13.76 -27.52
N ILE A 23 -8.93 -13.29 -27.80
CA ILE A 23 -8.11 -12.51 -26.85
C ILE A 23 -8.84 -11.22 -26.43
N VAL A 24 -9.42 -10.49 -27.39
CA VAL A 24 -10.19 -9.25 -27.11
C VAL A 24 -11.42 -9.56 -26.25
N ALA A 25 -12.15 -10.63 -26.56
CA ALA A 25 -13.33 -11.04 -25.78
C ALA A 25 -12.96 -11.41 -24.33
N LEU A 26 -11.86 -12.16 -24.12
CA LEU A 26 -11.39 -12.51 -22.79
C LEU A 26 -10.87 -11.28 -22.03
N ALA A 27 -10.06 -10.44 -22.68
CA ALA A 27 -9.49 -9.23 -22.09
C ALA A 27 -10.58 -8.26 -21.60
N ALA A 28 -11.68 -8.13 -22.34
CA ALA A 28 -12.80 -7.27 -21.95
C ALA A 28 -13.41 -7.64 -20.59
N ILE A 29 -13.40 -8.93 -20.22
CA ILE A 29 -13.93 -9.42 -18.94
C ILE A 29 -12.85 -9.41 -17.85
N THR A 30 -11.62 -9.82 -18.18
CA THR A 30 -10.56 -10.01 -17.18
C THR A 30 -9.96 -8.70 -16.69
N VAL A 31 -9.80 -7.69 -17.56
CA VAL A 31 -9.18 -6.40 -17.19
C VAL A 31 -9.90 -5.71 -16.02
N PRO A 32 -11.23 -5.45 -16.05
CA PRO A 32 -11.91 -4.78 -14.93
C PRO A 32 -11.95 -5.64 -13.65
N LEU A 33 -11.83 -6.96 -13.78
CA LEU A 33 -11.78 -7.87 -12.64
C LEU A 33 -10.43 -7.77 -11.92
N VAL A 34 -9.33 -7.81 -12.69
CA VAL A 34 -7.96 -7.72 -12.15
C VAL A 34 -7.71 -6.37 -11.47
N THR A 35 -8.18 -5.26 -12.03
CA THR A 35 -8.03 -3.93 -11.40
C THR A 35 -8.75 -3.87 -10.04
N LYS A 36 -9.97 -4.40 -9.95
CA LYS A 36 -10.71 -4.47 -8.67
C LYS A 36 -10.03 -5.38 -7.65
N PHE A 37 -9.48 -6.52 -8.07
CA PHE A 37 -8.76 -7.41 -7.16
C PHE A 37 -7.45 -6.80 -6.67
N ALA A 38 -6.74 -6.05 -7.53
CA ALA A 38 -5.54 -5.32 -7.14
C ALA A 38 -5.86 -4.27 -6.06
N GLY A 39 -6.92 -3.46 -6.25
CA GLY A 39 -7.36 -2.48 -5.25
C GLY A 39 -7.70 -3.12 -3.89
N LYS A 40 -8.43 -4.25 -3.89
CA LYS A 40 -8.70 -5.01 -2.65
C LYS A 40 -7.45 -5.54 -1.96
N GLY A 41 -6.42 -5.92 -2.72
CA GLY A 41 -5.13 -6.32 -2.17
C GLY A 41 -4.44 -5.17 -1.46
N ASP A 42 -4.53 -3.97 -2.03
CA ASP A 42 -3.97 -2.75 -1.45
C ASP A 42 -4.72 -2.30 -0.19
N GLU A 43 -6.05 -2.38 -0.17
CA GLU A 43 -6.86 -2.13 1.03
C GLU A 43 -6.50 -3.08 2.19
N GLY A 44 -6.34 -4.38 1.88
CA GLY A 44 -5.94 -5.38 2.86
C GLY A 44 -4.53 -5.14 3.40
N ALA A 45 -3.59 -4.80 2.51
CA ALA A 45 -2.22 -4.47 2.89
C ALA A 45 -2.18 -3.21 3.77
N LEU A 46 -2.96 -2.18 3.42
CA LEU A 46 -3.06 -0.93 4.17
C LEU A 46 -3.55 -1.18 5.58
N LYS A 47 -4.62 -1.96 5.75
CA LYS A 47 -5.15 -2.29 7.09
C LYS A 47 -4.13 -3.06 7.93
N ALA A 48 -3.52 -4.09 7.35
CA ALA A 48 -2.53 -4.91 8.06
C ALA A 48 -1.29 -4.11 8.47
N GLU A 49 -0.81 -3.23 7.59
CA GLU A 49 0.34 -2.36 7.86
C GLU A 49 0.00 -1.30 8.93
N THR A 50 -1.21 -0.74 8.92
CA THR A 50 -1.70 0.17 9.97
C THR A 50 -1.69 -0.49 11.34
N GLU A 51 -2.25 -1.71 11.44
CA GLU A 51 -2.28 -2.47 12.70
C GLU A 51 -0.85 -2.82 13.18
N THR A 52 0.06 -3.12 12.24
CA THR A 52 1.46 -3.40 12.55
C THR A 52 2.16 -2.16 13.14
N ILE A 53 1.93 -0.98 12.57
CA ILE A 53 2.52 0.27 13.05
C ILE A 53 1.92 0.67 14.39
N GLN A 54 0.60 0.54 14.58
CA GLN A 54 -0.03 0.77 15.88
C GLN A 54 0.57 -0.13 16.95
N SER A 55 0.72 -1.42 16.66
CA SER A 55 1.34 -2.36 17.59
C SER A 55 2.80 -1.97 17.92
N ALA A 56 3.55 -1.50 16.93
CA ALA A 56 4.94 -1.06 17.12
C ALA A 56 5.01 0.24 17.96
N MET A 57 4.08 1.18 17.76
CA MET A 57 3.99 2.40 18.56
C MET A 57 3.64 2.08 20.02
N ASN A 58 2.65 1.21 20.24
CA ASN A 58 2.27 0.75 21.58
C ASN A 58 3.44 0.06 22.30
N ALA A 59 4.17 -0.81 21.58
CA ALA A 59 5.33 -1.49 22.13
C ALA A 59 6.45 -0.50 22.51
N MET A 60 6.71 0.49 21.65
CA MET A 60 7.70 1.53 21.93
C MET A 60 7.31 2.37 23.14
N MET A 61 6.05 2.77 23.24
CA MET A 61 5.56 3.58 24.36
C MET A 61 5.59 2.81 25.68
N ALA A 62 5.29 1.51 25.65
CA ALA A 62 5.43 0.63 26.81
C ALA A 62 6.90 0.44 27.23
N ASP A 63 7.82 0.22 26.29
CA ASP A 63 9.26 0.07 26.56
C ASP A 63 9.86 1.36 27.17
N LYS A 64 9.50 2.51 26.60
CA LYS A 64 10.03 3.82 27.04
C LYS A 64 9.28 4.42 28.23
N GLY A 65 8.17 3.81 28.65
CA GLY A 65 7.33 4.33 29.73
C GLY A 65 6.74 5.71 29.42
N ILE A 66 6.51 6.01 28.15
CA ILE A 66 5.94 7.29 27.71
C ILE A 66 4.46 7.13 27.39
N VAL A 67 3.69 8.19 27.62
CA VAL A 67 2.23 8.23 27.37
C VAL A 67 1.86 9.21 26.26
N ALA A 68 2.85 9.85 25.66
CA ALA A 68 2.65 10.75 24.56
C ALA A 68 3.83 10.79 23.59
N VAL A 69 3.50 11.01 22.31
CA VAL A 69 4.44 11.32 21.24
C VAL A 69 4.10 12.70 20.66
N THR A 70 5.00 13.28 19.88
CA THR A 70 4.66 14.46 19.08
C THR A 70 3.75 14.03 17.95
N ALA A 71 2.54 14.61 17.89
CA ALA A 71 1.60 14.36 16.81
C ALA A 71 2.23 14.65 15.45
N ASN A 72 1.94 13.78 14.48
CA ASN A 72 2.30 13.93 13.09
C ASN A 72 1.01 14.03 12.26
N ASP A 73 0.42 15.21 12.28
CA ASP A 73 -0.83 15.51 11.61
C ASP A 73 -0.63 15.84 10.12
N LYS A 74 -1.66 15.56 9.31
CA LYS A 74 -1.78 15.88 7.87
C LYS A 74 -1.43 17.34 7.48
N GLY A 75 -1.40 18.27 8.44
CA GLY A 75 -1.03 19.68 8.22
C GLY A 75 0.46 20.02 8.46
N THR A 76 1.24 19.15 9.08
CA THR A 76 2.67 19.38 9.36
C THR A 76 3.54 18.93 8.18
N THR A 77 4.64 19.62 7.89
CA THR A 77 5.53 19.30 6.76
C THR A 77 6.30 17.97 6.90
N SER A 78 6.03 17.18 7.95
CA SER A 78 6.61 15.85 8.20
C SER A 78 5.72 14.68 7.77
N ASN A 79 4.72 14.95 6.93
CA ASN A 79 3.83 13.95 6.37
C ASN A 79 4.45 13.28 5.14
N GLY A 80 5.32 12.29 5.34
CA GLY A 80 5.89 11.60 4.19
C GLY A 80 7.07 10.68 4.46
N GLN A 81 7.25 10.18 5.67
CA GLN A 81 8.35 9.25 5.95
C GLN A 81 7.80 7.87 6.23
N ASN A 82 7.92 7.00 5.23
CA ASN A 82 7.65 5.58 5.34
C ASN A 82 8.84 4.79 5.89
N THR A 83 9.95 5.46 6.23
CA THR A 83 11.21 4.82 6.60
C THR A 83 11.47 4.73 8.11
N TRP A 84 10.59 5.22 9.00
CA TRP A 84 10.58 5.06 10.48
C TRP A 84 11.93 5.23 11.23
N THR A 85 12.94 5.79 10.58
CA THR A 85 14.33 5.91 11.06
C THR A 85 14.55 7.09 11.99
N ALA A 86 13.57 8.00 12.09
CA ALA A 86 13.63 9.19 12.93
C ALA A 86 12.30 9.48 13.65
N LEU A 87 11.30 8.60 13.51
CA LEU A 87 9.93 8.83 13.95
C LEU A 87 9.35 7.62 14.71
N PRO A 88 8.38 7.84 15.61
CA PRO A 88 7.84 9.13 16.06
C PRO A 88 8.85 9.89 16.93
N ALA A 89 8.74 11.22 16.89
CA ALA A 89 9.47 12.11 17.79
C ALA A 89 8.64 12.41 19.04
N GLY A 90 9.28 12.89 20.10
CA GLY A 90 8.62 13.22 21.36
C GLY A 90 9.58 13.09 22.54
N THR A 91 9.23 13.67 23.68
CA THR A 91 10.06 13.57 24.89
C THR A 91 10.17 12.10 25.32
N GLY A 92 11.36 11.51 25.15
CA GLY A 92 11.62 10.11 25.48
C GLY A 92 11.19 9.08 24.42
N ALA A 93 10.61 9.53 23.30
CA ALA A 93 10.26 8.66 22.19
C ALA A 93 11.52 8.21 21.41
N GLY A 94 11.50 6.95 20.97
CA GLY A 94 12.50 6.37 20.07
C GLY A 94 11.91 6.06 18.70
N THR A 95 12.79 5.76 17.75
CA THR A 95 12.42 5.37 16.38
C THR A 95 11.72 4.00 16.36
N LEU A 96 10.79 3.79 15.43
CA LEU A 96 10.13 2.48 15.25
C LEU A 96 11.03 1.39 14.63
N ASP A 97 12.24 1.74 14.19
CA ASP A 97 13.21 0.85 13.53
C ASP A 97 13.44 -0.48 14.29
N GLY A 98 13.48 -0.44 15.62
CA GLY A 98 13.65 -1.62 16.48
C GLY A 98 12.35 -2.37 16.83
N TYR A 99 11.19 -1.83 16.45
CA TYR A 99 9.86 -2.37 16.75
C TYR A 99 9.15 -2.93 15.52
N LEU A 100 9.63 -2.56 14.32
CA LEU A 100 9.14 -3.06 13.04
C LEU A 100 10.06 -4.16 12.52
N LYS A 101 9.46 -5.19 11.89
CA LYS A 101 10.22 -6.20 11.13
C LYS A 101 10.71 -5.67 9.78
N LYS A 102 10.03 -4.65 9.25
CA LYS A 102 10.38 -3.94 8.03
C LYS A 102 10.16 -2.45 8.22
N ASN A 103 11.20 -1.69 7.96
CA ASN A 103 11.26 -0.29 8.39
C ASN A 103 10.85 0.65 7.27
N SER A 104 10.61 0.11 6.06
CA SER A 104 10.00 0.81 4.93
C SER A 104 8.58 0.31 4.71
N THR A 105 7.60 1.19 4.90
CA THR A 105 6.17 0.94 4.71
C THR A 105 5.73 1.30 3.28
N LYS A 106 4.69 0.64 2.77
CA LYS A 106 4.12 0.97 1.45
C LYS A 106 3.35 2.29 1.52
N PHE A 107 2.70 2.55 2.66
CA PHE A 107 1.86 3.72 2.86
C PHE A 107 2.49 4.74 3.83
N PHE A 108 1.88 5.93 3.87
CA PHE A 108 2.24 7.02 4.76
C PHE A 108 1.22 7.12 5.90
N TYR A 109 1.70 7.45 7.10
CA TYR A 109 0.92 7.40 8.32
C TYR A 109 0.98 8.73 9.08
N CYS A 110 -0.13 9.06 9.71
CA CYS A 110 -0.27 10.10 10.72
C CYS A 110 -0.47 9.45 12.08
N TRP A 111 -0.21 10.18 13.15
CA TRP A 111 -0.57 9.76 14.50
C TRP A 111 -0.79 10.96 15.40
N ASP A 112 -1.67 10.81 16.38
CA ASP A 112 -1.90 11.86 17.36
C ASP A 112 -0.92 11.74 18.53
N SER A 113 -0.99 12.67 19.48
CA SER A 113 -0.11 12.66 20.65
C SER A 113 -0.38 11.48 21.60
N LYS A 114 -1.41 10.67 21.37
CA LYS A 114 -1.83 9.50 22.17
C LYS A 114 -1.75 8.22 21.34
N ASP A 115 -0.74 8.15 20.47
CA ASP A 115 -0.41 6.98 19.64
C ASP A 115 -1.46 6.48 18.66
N ASN A 116 -2.57 7.19 18.46
CA ASN A 116 -3.58 6.70 17.53
C ASN A 116 -3.08 6.89 16.10
N VAL A 117 -2.72 5.79 15.45
CA VAL A 117 -2.18 5.77 14.09
C VAL A 117 -3.32 5.80 13.07
N CYS A 118 -3.15 6.65 12.06
CA CYS A 118 -4.05 6.81 10.95
C CYS A 118 -3.32 6.79 9.62
N VAL A 119 -4.04 6.47 8.54
CA VAL A 119 -3.47 6.48 7.20
C VAL A 119 -3.60 7.86 6.57
N GLN A 120 -2.52 8.35 5.96
CA GLN A 120 -2.54 9.56 5.14
C GLN A 120 -2.79 9.22 3.68
N ASN A 121 -3.93 9.65 3.16
CA ASN A 121 -4.37 9.34 1.79
C ASN A 121 -3.96 10.39 0.74
N LYS A 122 -2.89 11.18 0.93
CA LYS A 122 -2.50 12.19 -0.08
C LYS A 122 -1.00 12.44 -0.12
N THR A 123 -0.28 11.57 -0.82
CA THR A 123 0.95 11.97 -1.51
C THR A 123 0.99 11.22 -2.85
N ASP A 124 0.65 11.93 -3.92
CA ASP A 124 0.81 11.59 -5.35
C ASP A 124 0.50 10.16 -5.84
N GLY A 125 -0.80 9.85 -5.96
CA GLY A 125 -1.26 9.00 -7.08
C GLY A 125 -1.46 7.52 -6.83
N VAL A 126 -1.66 7.07 -5.59
CA VAL A 126 -2.21 5.74 -5.28
C VAL A 126 -3.55 5.90 -4.60
N GLU A 127 -4.52 5.11 -5.06
CA GLU A 127 -5.97 5.26 -4.88
C GLU A 127 -6.44 5.55 -3.45
N ALA A 128 -7.56 6.28 -3.40
CA ALA A 128 -8.20 6.64 -2.16
C ALA A 128 -8.57 5.40 -1.33
N VAL A 129 -8.27 5.46 -0.03
CA VAL A 129 -8.87 4.65 1.02
C VAL A 129 -10.38 4.48 0.72
N PRO A 130 -10.93 3.25 0.71
CA PRO A 130 -12.33 3.02 0.40
C PRO A 130 -13.24 3.77 1.37
N ASP A 131 -14.41 4.23 0.89
CA ASP A 131 -15.31 5.17 1.59
C ASP A 131 -15.78 4.69 2.99
N ASP A 132 -15.60 3.41 3.31
CA ASP A 132 -15.92 2.77 4.60
C ASP A 132 -14.70 2.59 5.53
N ALA A 133 -13.48 2.62 4.99
CA ALA A 133 -12.30 2.83 5.80
C ALA A 133 -12.28 4.31 6.17
N LYS A 134 -12.93 4.64 7.29
CA LYS A 134 -12.73 5.92 7.96
C LYS A 134 -11.23 6.21 7.92
N ALA A 135 -10.83 7.18 7.10
CA ALA A 135 -9.69 7.99 7.44
C ALA A 135 -10.09 8.54 8.80
N ALA A 136 -9.63 7.89 9.88
CA ALA A 136 -9.51 8.57 11.14
C ALA A 136 -8.52 9.67 10.82
N ALA A 137 -9.01 10.82 10.33
CA ALA A 137 -8.20 12.01 10.27
C ALA A 137 -7.56 12.08 11.66
N CYS A 138 -6.23 12.11 11.70
CA CYS A 138 -5.51 12.41 12.92
C CYS A 138 -6.27 13.56 13.57
N ALA A 139 -6.85 13.32 14.75
CA ALA A 139 -7.81 14.26 15.31
C ALA A 139 -7.09 15.60 15.39
N THR A 140 -7.57 16.60 14.65
CA THR A 140 -6.93 17.91 14.57
C THR A 140 -6.75 18.40 16.01
N PRO A 141 -5.53 18.72 16.46
CA PRO A 141 -5.31 19.18 17.83
C PRO A 141 -6.16 20.44 18.06
N ALA A 142 -6.89 20.44 19.18
CA ALA A 142 -7.72 21.56 19.62
C ALA A 142 -6.87 22.78 20.03
#